data_AF-A0AA36IGN2-F1
#
_entry.id   AF-A0AA36IGN2-F1
#
_cell.length_a   1.000
_cell.length_b   1.000
_cell.length_c   1.000
_cell.angle_alpha   90.00
_cell.angle_beta   90.00
_cell.angle_gamma   90.00
#
_symmetry.space_group_name_H-M   'P 1'
#
loop_
_entity.id
_entity.type
_entity.pdbx_description
1 polymer ?
#
loop_
_entity_poly.entity_id
_entity_poly.type
_entity_poly.pdbx_seq_one_letter_code
_entity_poly.pdbx_strand_id
1 'polypeptide(L)'
;MMQCGNERTAPYAMGLTYFSGDATNSSIWQRQKLQGLEASSAVLVDQKALASCNYASAFSTLSCMSDLQVCASGSAAGNVAIVLKQLAVLGVRNWHEINSLRQRGDLPKEYLHIFCNTSDSGPDQSGTRSFLRTLFAQPGFEDSLFVGIACLKHQYHLVARGQLQLIDQILKKAGKKYKYFSSLATLGHSWRGHLAKLRKSWSTHSNPHNEYILFKVPPLAVAGRWASVDSAELFYLQCGPSNVAKLLTDTFSSDRRSDQAIQDAQAEPRQARPSESDALDELSLNESMHYKEKVSKYLRNSLMCVQDAMFWFLMAVANKCREPLLHFYAWLCQPSSDDNFRLVQLVTSHIAIIRGEFDALCASFDQWTNEALTKALSIFGASEFSEREKGFLLTSALLILLHNAAAFNRRVARKFAMSGA
;
A
#
# COMPACT_ATOMS: atom_id res chain seq x y z
N MET A 1 -22.02 31.63 8.63
CA MET A 1 -23.51 31.63 8.61
C MET A 1 -23.96 32.49 7.44
N MET A 2 -24.47 31.89 6.36
CA MET A 2 -25.13 32.64 5.28
C MET A 2 -26.52 33.04 5.77
N GLN A 3 -26.84 34.33 5.77
CA GLN A 3 -28.20 34.83 6.03
C GLN A 3 -29.04 34.68 4.76
N CYS A 4 -30.04 33.80 4.78
CA CYS A 4 -31.03 33.64 3.71
C CYS A 4 -32.07 34.77 3.75
N GLY A 5 -32.22 35.47 2.63
CA GLY A 5 -33.35 36.36 2.36
C GLY A 5 -34.67 35.60 2.19
N ASN A 6 -35.78 36.30 2.38
CA ASN A 6 -37.10 35.79 2.74
C ASN A 6 -37.97 35.23 1.58
N GLU A 7 -37.39 34.67 0.51
CA GLU A 7 -38.16 33.93 -0.52
C GLU A 7 -38.01 32.41 -0.29
N ARG A 8 -38.87 31.86 0.57
CA ARG A 8 -38.77 30.51 1.16
C ARG A 8 -39.35 29.39 0.30
N THR A 9 -38.76 29.16 -0.86
CA THR A 9 -38.65 27.79 -1.38
C THR A 9 -37.18 27.57 -1.67
N ALA A 10 -36.49 26.88 -0.75
CA ALA A 10 -35.10 26.53 -0.95
C ALA A 10 -34.99 25.76 -2.29
N PRO A 11 -34.22 26.25 -3.28
CA PRO A 11 -34.12 25.61 -4.60
C PRO A 11 -33.36 24.27 -4.56
N TYR A 12 -32.94 23.85 -3.37
CA TYR A 12 -32.09 22.69 -3.18
C TYR A 12 -32.93 21.42 -3.22
N ALA A 13 -32.90 20.70 -4.35
CA ALA A 13 -33.51 19.37 -4.45
C ALA A 13 -32.59 18.26 -3.92
N MET A 14 -31.29 18.55 -3.73
CA MET A 14 -30.30 17.52 -3.41
C MET A 14 -29.12 18.06 -2.60
N GLY A 15 -28.64 17.25 -1.65
CA GLY A 15 -27.36 17.44 -0.98
C GLY A 15 -26.49 16.20 -1.02
N LEU A 16 -25.18 16.40 -0.87
CA LEU A 16 -24.18 15.36 -0.82
C LEU A 16 -23.20 15.68 0.30
N THR A 17 -22.93 14.72 1.19
CA THR A 17 -21.86 14.80 2.17
C THR A 17 -20.91 13.62 1.96
N TYR A 18 -19.71 13.92 1.48
CA TYR A 18 -18.59 13.00 1.46
C TYR A 18 -17.78 13.15 2.75
N PHE A 19 -17.36 12.03 3.33
CA PHE A 19 -16.40 12.04 4.43
C PHE A 19 -15.48 10.82 4.40
N SER A 20 -14.23 11.05 4.77
CA SER A 20 -13.20 10.03 4.84
C SER A 20 -12.33 10.25 6.06
N GLY A 21 -12.18 9.21 6.87
CA GLY A 21 -11.36 9.24 8.07
C GLY A 21 -10.43 8.04 8.11
N ASP A 22 -9.23 8.27 8.64
CA ASP A 22 -8.27 7.21 8.94
C ASP A 22 -7.86 7.32 10.40
N ALA A 23 -7.96 6.21 11.13
CA ALA A 23 -7.59 6.10 12.53
C ALA A 23 -6.30 5.29 12.61
N THR A 24 -5.17 5.98 12.80
CA THR A 24 -3.85 5.34 12.82
C THR A 24 -3.29 5.27 14.24
N ASN A 25 -2.60 4.17 14.55
CA ASN A 25 -1.84 4.07 15.78
C ASN A 25 -0.67 5.06 15.69
N SER A 26 -0.70 6.11 16.50
CA SER A 26 0.41 7.05 16.59
C SER A 26 1.44 6.51 17.57
N SER A 27 2.64 6.18 17.07
CA SER A 27 3.78 5.86 17.94
C SER A 27 4.22 7.08 18.77
N ILE A 28 3.91 8.28 18.29
CA ILE A 28 4.26 9.57 18.91
C ILE A 28 3.32 9.88 20.09
N TRP A 29 2.06 9.46 20.04
CA TRP A 29 1.05 9.84 21.03
C TRP A 29 0.71 8.70 21.99
N GLN A 30 1.70 8.24 22.76
CA GLN A 30 1.51 7.20 23.80
C GLN A 30 0.79 5.93 23.33
N ARG A 31 0.96 5.54 22.05
CA ARG A 31 0.27 4.40 21.42
C ARG A 31 -1.26 4.54 21.36
N GLN A 32 -1.79 5.76 21.44
CA GLN A 32 -3.20 6.02 21.19
C GLN A 32 -3.50 6.09 19.69
N LYS A 33 -4.73 5.71 19.32
CA LYS A 33 -5.25 5.90 17.96
C LYS A 33 -5.65 7.36 17.79
N LEU A 34 -5.16 7.99 16.73
CA LEU A 34 -5.57 9.33 16.33
C LEU A 34 -6.33 9.24 15.01
N GLN A 35 -7.44 9.97 14.90
CA GLN A 35 -8.25 10.06 13.69
C GLN A 35 -8.36 11.50 13.22
N GLY A 36 -8.02 11.72 11.95
CA GLY A 36 -8.44 12.89 11.20
C GLY A 36 -9.64 12.56 10.32
N LEU A 37 -10.46 13.57 10.03
CA LEU A 37 -11.59 13.47 9.12
C LEU A 37 -11.45 14.53 8.04
N GLU A 38 -11.47 14.10 6.79
CA GLU A 38 -11.77 14.95 5.65
C GLU A 38 -13.27 14.88 5.38
N ALA A 39 -13.91 16.04 5.23
CA ALA A 39 -15.33 16.13 4.87
C ALA A 39 -15.54 17.14 3.75
N SER A 40 -16.41 16.80 2.81
CA SER A 40 -16.86 17.69 1.75
C SER A 40 -18.38 17.63 1.69
N SER A 41 -19.02 18.78 1.72
CA SER A 41 -20.47 18.92 1.58
C SER A 41 -20.78 19.72 0.34
N ALA A 42 -21.68 19.23 -0.48
CA ALA A 42 -22.19 19.91 -1.67
C ALA A 42 -23.71 20.00 -1.63
N VAL A 43 -24.26 21.09 -2.15
CA VAL A 43 -25.71 21.29 -2.29
C VAL A 43 -26.01 21.76 -3.70
N LEU A 44 -27.03 21.19 -4.34
CA LEU A 44 -27.45 21.54 -5.69
C LEU A 44 -28.10 22.92 -5.71
N VAL A 45 -27.43 23.94 -6.24
CA VAL A 45 -27.90 25.34 -6.26
C VAL A 45 -28.47 25.78 -7.60
N ASP A 46 -28.12 25.10 -8.70
CA ASP A 46 -28.61 25.40 -10.06
C ASP A 46 -28.94 24.12 -10.85
N GLN A 47 -30.24 23.86 -11.03
CA GLN A 47 -30.74 22.71 -11.78
C GLN A 47 -30.51 22.82 -13.30
N LYS A 48 -30.46 24.04 -13.85
CA LYS A 48 -30.19 24.24 -15.29
C LYS A 48 -28.74 23.91 -15.61
N ALA A 49 -27.82 24.33 -14.74
CA ALA A 49 -26.40 23.95 -14.84
C ALA A 49 -26.22 22.42 -14.73
N LEU A 50 -26.98 21.75 -13.85
CA LEU A 50 -26.97 20.30 -13.78
C LEU A 50 -27.45 19.66 -15.09
N ALA A 51 -28.56 20.15 -15.66
CA ALA A 51 -29.12 19.65 -16.92
C ALA A 51 -28.18 19.83 -18.12
N SER A 52 -27.30 20.83 -18.09
CA SER A 52 -26.26 21.05 -19.10
C SER A 52 -24.92 20.39 -18.77
N CYS A 53 -24.88 19.52 -17.75
CA CYS A 53 -23.66 18.86 -17.25
C CYS A 53 -22.57 19.83 -16.77
N ASN A 54 -22.92 21.08 -16.43
CA ASN A 54 -22.01 22.03 -15.79
C ASN A 54 -22.06 21.87 -14.26
N TYR A 55 -21.44 20.79 -13.78
CA TYR A 55 -21.50 20.40 -12.37
C TYR A 55 -20.84 21.40 -11.41
N ALA A 56 -19.77 22.08 -11.85
CA ALA A 56 -19.08 23.08 -11.03
C ALA A 56 -19.99 24.27 -10.69
N SER A 57 -20.84 24.69 -11.64
CA SER A 57 -21.85 25.73 -11.40
C SER A 57 -23.13 25.17 -10.75
N ALA A 58 -23.45 23.90 -10.96
CA ALA A 58 -24.63 23.27 -10.39
C ALA A 58 -24.56 23.13 -8.86
N PHE A 59 -23.37 22.93 -8.28
CA PHE A 59 -23.20 22.64 -6.86
C PHE A 59 -22.39 23.69 -6.13
N SER A 60 -22.87 24.14 -4.97
CA SER A 60 -22.04 24.85 -3.99
C SER A 60 -21.38 23.84 -3.07
N THR A 61 -20.05 23.82 -3.06
CA THR A 61 -19.26 22.81 -2.34
C THR A 61 -18.38 23.47 -1.27
N LEU A 62 -18.31 22.84 -0.10
CA LEU A 62 -17.41 23.17 0.99
C LEU A 62 -16.59 21.93 1.34
N SER A 63 -15.26 22.03 1.31
CA SER A 63 -14.34 20.96 1.71
C SER A 63 -13.46 21.41 2.86
N CYS A 64 -13.27 20.55 3.85
CA CYS A 64 -12.54 20.86 5.07
C CYS A 64 -11.92 19.61 5.68
N MET A 65 -10.87 19.80 6.50
CA MET A 65 -10.24 18.75 7.29
C MET A 65 -10.33 19.11 8.77
N SER A 66 -10.68 18.13 9.60
CA SER A 66 -10.72 18.29 11.04
C SER A 66 -9.33 18.20 11.65
N ASP A 67 -9.19 18.74 12.85
CA ASP A 67 -8.08 18.40 13.73
C ASP A 67 -8.07 16.90 14.10
N LEU A 68 -6.91 16.43 14.54
CA LEU A 68 -6.73 15.07 15.03
C LEU A 68 -7.48 14.89 16.36
N GLN A 69 -8.28 13.82 16.44
CA GLN A 69 -8.98 13.42 17.66
C GLN A 69 -8.53 12.05 18.13
N VAL A 70 -8.50 11.85 19.46
CA VAL A 70 -8.17 10.55 20.07
C VAL A 70 -9.34 9.59 19.92
N CYS A 71 -9.09 8.41 19.33
CA CYS A 71 -10.04 7.32 19.30
C CYS A 71 -9.93 6.46 20.57
N ALA A 72 -10.70 6.83 21.59
CA ALA A 72 -10.71 6.11 22.87
C ALA A 72 -11.28 4.67 22.76
N SER A 73 -12.14 4.41 21.77
CA SER A 73 -12.73 3.10 21.50
C SER A 73 -12.52 2.71 20.04
N GLY A 74 -12.05 1.48 19.80
CA GLY A 74 -11.96 0.90 18.45
C GLY A 74 -13.30 0.34 17.93
N SER A 75 -14.41 0.54 18.66
CA SER A 75 -15.71 0.06 18.23
C SER A 75 -16.28 0.87 17.06
N ALA A 76 -17.12 0.25 16.24
CA ALA A 76 -17.83 0.93 15.15
C ALA A 76 -18.63 2.14 15.66
N ALA A 77 -19.35 1.99 16.78
CA ALA A 77 -20.12 3.07 17.39
C ALA A 77 -19.22 4.21 17.91
N GLY A 78 -18.08 3.86 18.52
CA GLY A 78 -17.09 4.84 18.97
C GLY A 78 -16.52 5.67 17.82
N ASN A 79 -16.19 5.03 16.69
CA ASN A 79 -15.74 5.72 15.50
C ASN A 79 -16.82 6.64 14.92
N VAL A 80 -18.08 6.20 14.88
CA VAL A 80 -19.20 7.05 14.42
C VAL A 80 -19.36 8.28 15.32
N ALA A 81 -19.24 8.13 16.64
CA ALA A 81 -19.32 9.26 17.57
C ALA A 81 -18.21 10.30 17.31
N ILE A 82 -16.99 9.85 16.98
CA ILE A 82 -15.88 10.73 16.61
C ILE A 82 -16.16 11.43 15.29
N VAL A 83 -16.66 10.71 14.29
CA VAL A 83 -17.06 11.31 13.00
C VAL A 83 -18.13 12.40 13.22
N LEU A 84 -19.17 12.12 14.01
CA LEU A 84 -20.21 13.11 14.32
C LEU A 84 -19.64 14.35 15.01
N LYS A 85 -18.74 14.16 15.98
CA LYS A 85 -18.05 15.26 16.66
C LYS A 85 -17.21 16.08 15.69
N GLN A 86 -16.47 15.43 14.79
CA GLN A 86 -15.64 16.11 13.79
C GLN A 86 -16.49 16.86 12.76
N LEU A 87 -17.58 16.27 12.26
CA LEU A 87 -18.51 16.96 11.36
C LEU A 87 -19.10 18.22 12.00
N ALA A 88 -19.51 18.14 13.27
CA ALA A 88 -20.05 19.28 14.02
C ALA A 88 -19.01 20.41 14.15
N VAL A 89 -17.76 20.10 14.47
CA VAL A 89 -16.65 21.08 14.54
C VAL A 89 -16.40 21.73 13.18
N LEU A 90 -16.50 20.95 12.11
CA LEU A 90 -16.35 21.44 10.74
C LEU A 90 -17.55 22.26 10.22
N GLY A 91 -18.64 22.32 10.99
CA GLY A 91 -19.89 22.94 10.55
C GLY A 91 -20.57 22.17 9.40
N VAL A 92 -20.21 20.91 9.19
CA VAL A 92 -20.84 20.03 8.21
C VAL A 92 -22.02 19.34 8.86
N ARG A 93 -23.20 19.49 8.25
CA ARG A 93 -24.44 18.91 8.77
C ARG A 93 -24.37 17.39 8.71
N ASN A 94 -24.54 16.75 9.86
CA ASN A 94 -24.62 15.29 9.93
C ASN A 94 -26.06 14.80 9.65
N TRP A 95 -26.22 13.48 9.55
CA TRP A 95 -27.50 12.85 9.20
C TRP A 95 -28.61 13.08 10.23
N HIS A 96 -28.29 13.27 11.52
CA HIS A 96 -29.31 13.63 12.52
C HIS A 96 -29.83 15.06 12.31
N GLU A 97 -28.93 15.98 11.97
CA GLU A 97 -29.29 17.38 11.73
C GLU A 97 -30.10 17.53 10.43
N ILE A 98 -29.69 16.84 9.36
CA ILE A 98 -30.46 16.81 8.10
C ILE A 98 -31.88 16.27 8.33
N ASN A 99 -32.02 15.17 9.08
CA ASN A 99 -33.35 14.63 9.39
C ASN A 99 -34.18 15.61 10.25
N SER A 100 -33.55 16.28 11.23
CA SER A 100 -34.21 17.28 12.07
C SER A 100 -34.72 18.48 11.26
N LEU A 101 -33.91 18.98 10.33
CA LEU A 101 -34.28 20.07 9.42
C LEU A 101 -35.48 19.68 8.55
N ARG A 102 -35.48 18.44 8.04
CA ARG A 102 -36.62 17.89 7.28
C ARG A 102 -37.89 17.86 8.13
N GLN A 103 -37.83 17.32 9.34
CA GLN A 103 -39.00 17.22 10.23
C GLN A 103 -39.61 18.57 10.60
N ARG A 104 -38.80 19.62 10.67
CA ARG A 104 -39.25 21.00 10.92
C ARG A 104 -39.78 21.72 9.67
N GLY A 105 -39.64 21.12 8.48
CA GLY A 105 -39.99 21.77 7.22
C GLY A 105 -38.96 22.81 6.75
N ASP A 106 -37.73 22.76 7.27
CA ASP A 106 -36.64 23.64 6.86
C ASP A 106 -35.99 23.18 5.53
N LEU A 107 -36.32 21.97 5.06
CA LEU A 107 -35.91 21.40 3.77
C LEU A 107 -37.15 21.07 2.91
N PRO A 108 -37.05 21.14 1.57
CA PRO A 108 -38.12 20.71 0.67
C PRO A 108 -38.54 19.26 0.91
N LYS A 109 -39.81 18.93 0.62
CA LYS A 109 -40.34 17.58 0.79
C LYS A 109 -39.63 16.56 -0.09
N GLU A 110 -39.16 17.00 -1.26
CA GLU A 110 -38.47 16.19 -2.27
C GLU A 110 -36.94 16.20 -2.09
N TYR A 111 -36.43 16.72 -0.96
CA TYR A 111 -35.00 16.84 -0.73
C TYR A 111 -34.34 15.48 -0.48
N LEU A 112 -33.41 15.08 -1.34
CA LEU A 112 -32.59 13.89 -1.16
C LEU A 112 -31.19 14.25 -0.64
N HIS A 113 -30.72 13.62 0.44
CA HIS A 113 -29.33 13.74 0.88
C HIS A 113 -28.54 12.45 0.66
N ILE A 114 -27.36 12.54 0.07
CA ILE A 114 -26.47 11.40 -0.15
C ILE A 114 -25.27 11.51 0.78
N PHE A 115 -25.05 10.51 1.63
CA PHE A 115 -23.87 10.40 2.49
C PHE A 115 -22.90 9.38 1.91
N CYS A 116 -21.70 9.83 1.55
CA CYS A 116 -20.64 9.00 0.99
C CYS A 116 -19.50 8.85 2.01
N ASN A 117 -19.29 7.63 2.51
CA ASN A 117 -18.13 7.33 3.35
C ASN A 117 -17.07 6.58 2.55
N THR A 118 -15.85 7.11 2.49
CA THR A 118 -14.67 6.33 2.06
C THR A 118 -13.77 6.08 3.25
N SER A 119 -13.40 4.82 3.48
CA SER A 119 -12.48 4.47 4.56
C SER A 119 -11.70 3.22 4.21
N ASP A 120 -10.63 2.93 4.95
CA ASP A 120 -9.81 1.74 4.72
C ASP A 120 -10.62 0.44 4.95
N SER A 121 -10.03 -0.73 4.73
CA SER A 121 -10.71 -2.01 5.03
C SER A 121 -10.24 -2.64 6.33
N GLY A 122 -9.80 -1.81 7.28
CA GLY A 122 -9.58 -2.22 8.65
C GLY A 122 -10.88 -2.74 9.27
N PRO A 123 -10.81 -3.67 10.24
CA PRO A 123 -11.98 -4.21 10.93
C PRO A 123 -12.89 -3.11 11.49
N ASP A 124 -12.29 -2.12 12.15
CA ASP A 124 -13.00 -0.99 12.78
C ASP A 124 -13.76 -0.16 11.73
N GLN A 125 -13.13 0.19 10.60
CA GLN A 125 -13.76 0.98 9.53
C GLN A 125 -14.81 0.19 8.74
N SER A 126 -14.57 -1.12 8.54
CA SER A 126 -15.58 -2.01 7.96
C SER A 126 -16.81 -2.13 8.88
N GLY A 127 -16.58 -2.18 10.20
CA GLY A 127 -17.63 -2.12 11.22
C GLY A 127 -18.40 -0.81 11.15
N THR A 128 -17.72 0.34 11.12
CA THR A 128 -18.33 1.68 10.98
C THR A 128 -19.23 1.76 9.75
N ARG A 129 -18.74 1.35 8.56
CA ARG A 129 -19.56 1.36 7.33
C ARG A 129 -20.78 0.44 7.43
N SER A 130 -20.62 -0.73 8.06
CA SER A 130 -21.73 -1.68 8.22
C SER A 130 -22.78 -1.12 9.19
N PHE A 131 -22.34 -0.52 10.30
CA PHE A 131 -23.21 0.17 11.25
C PHE A 131 -24.00 1.28 10.58
N LEU A 132 -23.34 2.14 9.80
CA LEU A 132 -24.01 3.23 9.07
C LEU A 132 -25.01 2.67 8.05
N ARG A 133 -24.68 1.62 7.30
CA ARG A 133 -25.65 0.98 6.40
C ARG A 133 -26.90 0.51 7.14
N THR A 134 -26.75 -0.12 8.30
CA THR A 134 -27.88 -0.55 9.13
C THR A 134 -28.68 0.65 9.63
N LEU A 135 -28.02 1.73 10.06
CA LEU A 135 -28.67 2.95 10.53
C LEU A 135 -29.54 3.59 9.43
N PHE A 136 -28.97 3.79 8.24
CA PHE A 136 -29.69 4.41 7.11
C PHE A 136 -30.77 3.49 6.50
N ALA A 137 -30.83 2.22 6.88
CA ALA A 137 -31.92 1.32 6.51
C ALA A 137 -33.12 1.40 7.49
N GLN A 138 -33.01 2.15 8.59
CA GLN A 138 -34.09 2.31 9.56
C GLN A 138 -35.13 3.35 9.11
N PRO A 139 -36.38 3.26 9.61
CA PRO A 139 -37.38 4.31 9.41
C PRO A 139 -36.85 5.69 9.86
N GLY A 140 -37.21 6.73 9.13
CA GLY A 140 -36.74 8.11 9.35
C GLY A 140 -35.55 8.53 8.48
N PHE A 141 -35.01 7.64 7.63
CA PHE A 141 -33.95 7.93 6.66
C PHE A 141 -34.38 7.73 5.20
N GLU A 142 -35.68 7.80 4.91
CA GLU A 142 -36.25 7.53 3.57
C GLU A 142 -35.67 8.45 2.50
N ASP A 143 -35.39 9.70 2.88
CA ASP A 143 -34.84 10.74 1.99
C ASP A 143 -33.31 10.85 2.11
N SER A 144 -32.66 9.79 2.58
CA SER A 144 -31.21 9.75 2.75
C SER A 144 -30.61 8.46 2.20
N LEU A 145 -29.64 8.60 1.31
CA LEU A 145 -28.88 7.48 0.76
C LEU A 145 -27.51 7.40 1.44
N PHE A 146 -27.11 6.21 1.90
CA PHE A 146 -25.75 5.99 2.37
C PHE A 146 -24.94 5.10 1.41
N VAL A 147 -23.80 5.61 0.96
CA VAL A 147 -22.85 4.93 0.08
C VAL A 147 -21.52 4.74 0.81
N GLY A 148 -21.28 3.52 1.27
CA GLY A 148 -20.00 3.15 1.89
C GLY A 148 -19.05 2.52 0.88
N ILE A 149 -17.92 3.17 0.59
CA ILE A 149 -16.89 2.75 -0.36
C ILE A 149 -15.61 2.38 0.41
N ALA A 150 -14.99 1.26 0.04
CA ALA A 150 -13.68 0.92 0.54
C ALA A 150 -12.60 1.70 -0.21
N CYS A 151 -11.62 2.27 0.50
CA CYS A 151 -10.51 2.98 -0.10
C CYS A 151 -9.77 2.10 -1.10
N LEU A 152 -9.75 2.52 -2.37
CA LEU A 152 -9.19 1.74 -3.47
C LEU A 152 -7.66 1.68 -3.42
N LYS A 153 -7.00 2.74 -2.93
CA LYS A 153 -5.56 2.73 -2.62
C LYS A 153 -5.24 1.68 -1.57
N HIS A 154 -6.08 1.55 -0.55
CA HIS A 154 -5.93 0.50 0.46
C HIS A 154 -6.22 -0.90 -0.12
N GLN A 155 -7.17 -1.05 -1.06
CA GLN A 155 -7.38 -2.33 -1.73
C GLN A 155 -6.12 -2.80 -2.46
N TYR A 156 -5.43 -1.92 -3.19
CA TYR A 156 -4.13 -2.23 -3.80
C TYR A 156 -3.16 -2.83 -2.77
N HIS A 157 -2.98 -2.13 -1.64
CA HIS A 157 -2.11 -2.56 -0.56
C HIS A 157 -2.48 -3.95 -0.01
N LEU A 158 -3.77 -4.26 0.12
CA LEU A 158 -4.23 -5.57 0.55
C LEU A 158 -3.98 -6.67 -0.49
N VAL A 159 -4.07 -6.37 -1.79
CA VAL A 159 -3.72 -7.33 -2.85
C VAL A 159 -2.22 -7.63 -2.83
N ALA A 160 -1.38 -6.59 -2.82
CA ALA A 160 0.07 -6.72 -2.76
C ALA A 160 0.52 -7.51 -1.51
N ARG A 161 -0.03 -7.20 -0.33
CA ARG A 161 0.20 -7.98 0.89
C ARG A 161 -0.13 -9.47 0.71
N GLY A 162 -1.30 -9.76 0.14
CA GLY A 162 -1.75 -11.14 -0.08
C GLY A 162 -0.80 -11.90 -1.03
N GLN A 163 -0.28 -11.24 -2.06
CA GLN A 163 0.67 -11.83 -3.00
C GLN A 163 2.01 -12.13 -2.32
N LEU A 164 2.51 -11.22 -1.47
CA LEU A 164 3.75 -11.45 -0.71
C LEU A 164 3.62 -12.65 0.24
N GLN A 165 2.46 -12.80 0.88
CA GLN A 165 2.15 -13.96 1.71
C GLN A 165 2.08 -15.26 0.88
N LEU A 166 1.53 -15.20 -0.34
CA LEU A 166 1.53 -16.33 -1.26
C LEU A 166 2.96 -16.73 -1.67
N ILE A 167 3.83 -15.76 -1.95
CA ILE A 167 5.24 -16.02 -2.28
C ILE A 167 5.96 -16.68 -1.09
N ASP A 168 5.71 -16.24 0.14
CA ASP A 168 6.25 -16.89 1.34
C ASP A 168 5.80 -18.36 1.45
N GLN A 169 4.55 -18.68 1.07
CA GLN A 169 4.06 -20.06 1.04
C GLN A 169 4.73 -20.89 -0.06
N ILE A 170 4.95 -20.30 -1.23
CA ILE A 170 5.68 -20.93 -2.34
C ILE A 170 7.11 -21.26 -1.92
N LEU A 171 7.83 -20.28 -1.36
CA LEU A 171 9.19 -20.45 -0.85
C LEU A 171 9.27 -21.54 0.22
N LYS A 172 8.31 -21.56 1.16
CA LYS A 172 8.22 -22.60 2.19
C LYS A 172 8.03 -23.99 1.57
N LYS A 173 7.16 -24.12 0.56
CA LYS A 173 6.95 -25.39 -0.16
C LYS A 173 8.19 -25.84 -0.94
N ALA A 174 9.00 -24.91 -1.42
CA ALA A 174 10.29 -25.16 -2.04
C ALA A 174 11.43 -25.45 -1.04
N GLY A 175 11.13 -25.57 0.26
CA GLY A 175 12.14 -25.84 1.29
C GLY A 175 13.04 -24.64 1.61
N LYS A 176 12.71 -23.43 1.15
CA LYS A 176 13.48 -22.22 1.44
C LYS A 176 13.21 -21.77 2.88
N LYS A 177 14.27 -21.33 3.57
CA LYS A 177 14.22 -20.93 4.99
C LYS A 177 13.95 -19.43 5.20
N TYR A 178 13.93 -18.64 4.13
CA TYR A 178 13.71 -17.21 4.18
C TYR A 178 12.29 -16.82 3.72
N LYS A 179 11.88 -15.60 4.06
CA LYS A 179 10.62 -14.98 3.63
C LYS A 179 10.91 -13.88 2.63
N TYR A 180 10.12 -13.79 1.58
CA TYR A 180 10.33 -12.90 0.45
C TYR A 180 10.39 -11.42 0.84
N PHE A 181 9.34 -10.91 1.50
CA PHE A 181 9.31 -9.49 1.91
C PHE A 181 10.46 -9.16 2.87
N SER A 182 10.73 -10.04 3.84
CA SER A 182 11.83 -9.84 4.78
C SER A 182 13.17 -9.80 4.08
N SER A 183 13.41 -10.70 3.12
CA SER A 183 14.64 -10.72 2.31
C SER A 183 14.82 -9.46 1.49
N LEU A 184 13.75 -8.96 0.85
CA LEU A 184 13.79 -7.71 0.09
C LEU A 184 14.10 -6.50 0.99
N ALA A 185 13.46 -6.43 2.16
CA ALA A 185 13.71 -5.37 3.13
C ALA A 185 15.15 -5.41 3.68
N THR A 186 15.66 -6.60 4.05
CA THR A 186 17.04 -6.74 4.53
C THR A 186 18.05 -6.44 3.43
N LEU A 187 17.75 -6.79 2.17
CA LEU A 187 18.59 -6.45 1.03
C LEU A 187 18.71 -4.93 0.86
N GLY A 188 17.60 -4.21 0.97
CA GLY A 188 17.58 -2.74 0.98
C GLY A 188 18.40 -2.14 2.12
N HIS A 189 18.24 -2.65 3.34
CA HIS A 189 19.00 -2.19 4.50
C HIS A 189 20.49 -2.51 4.41
N SER A 190 20.87 -3.72 4.00
CA SER A 190 22.27 -4.10 3.79
C SER A 190 22.93 -3.21 2.74
N TRP A 191 22.24 -2.95 1.62
CA TRP A 191 22.77 -2.07 0.58
C TRP A 191 23.00 -0.65 1.10
N ARG A 192 22.01 -0.07 1.80
CA ARG A 192 22.10 1.28 2.38
C ARG A 192 23.22 1.40 3.41
N GLY A 193 23.33 0.42 4.31
CA GLY A 193 24.34 0.40 5.37
C GLY A 193 25.78 0.26 4.87
N HIS A 194 25.98 -0.26 3.66
CA HIS A 194 27.31 -0.51 3.10
C HIS A 194 27.55 0.17 1.75
N LEU A 195 26.81 1.24 1.45
CA LEU A 195 26.85 1.91 0.16
C LEU A 195 28.25 2.34 -0.27
N ALA A 196 29.07 2.84 0.66
CA ALA A 196 30.46 3.23 0.39
C ALA A 196 31.31 2.02 -0.04
N LYS A 197 31.15 0.88 0.64
CA LYS A 197 31.89 -0.36 0.33
C LYS A 197 31.48 -0.95 -1.02
N LEU A 198 30.16 -0.97 -1.28
CA LEU A 198 29.60 -1.41 -2.55
C LEU A 198 30.09 -0.55 -3.71
N ARG A 199 30.13 0.79 -3.56
CA ARG A 199 30.67 1.70 -4.59
C ARG A 199 32.15 1.43 -4.87
N LYS A 200 32.97 1.22 -3.82
CA LYS A 200 34.39 0.87 -3.98
C LYS A 200 34.59 -0.48 -4.67
N SER A 201 33.78 -1.49 -4.33
CA SER A 201 33.83 -2.78 -5.03
C SER A 201 33.32 -2.69 -6.45
N TRP A 202 32.39 -1.78 -6.75
CA TRP A 202 31.89 -1.60 -8.11
C TRP A 202 32.92 -0.94 -9.03
N SER A 203 33.68 0.04 -8.56
CA SER A 203 34.72 0.70 -9.39
C SER A 203 35.81 -0.26 -9.89
N THR A 204 35.95 -1.43 -9.27
CA THR A 204 36.86 -2.48 -9.74
C THR A 204 36.22 -3.42 -10.76
N HIS A 205 34.91 -3.35 -10.98
CA HIS A 205 34.18 -4.12 -11.99
C HIS A 205 34.16 -3.37 -13.33
N SER A 206 34.58 -4.04 -14.40
CA SER A 206 34.76 -3.47 -15.74
C SER A 206 33.46 -3.19 -16.53
N ASN A 207 32.31 -2.98 -15.86
CA ASN A 207 31.02 -2.83 -16.57
C ASN A 207 30.44 -1.41 -16.42
N PRO A 208 30.75 -0.48 -17.33
CA PRO A 208 30.36 0.93 -17.23
C PRO A 208 28.86 1.19 -17.49
N HIS A 209 28.11 0.21 -18.01
CA HIS A 209 26.76 0.46 -18.53
C HIS A 209 25.68 0.77 -17.48
N ASN A 210 25.96 0.61 -16.17
CA ASN A 210 24.96 0.77 -15.10
C ASN A 210 25.38 1.70 -13.95
N GLU A 211 26.41 2.54 -14.13
CA GLU A 211 26.94 3.39 -13.05
C GLU A 211 25.85 4.23 -12.37
N TYR A 212 24.98 4.88 -13.16
CA TYR A 212 23.96 5.79 -12.64
C TYR A 212 22.96 5.12 -11.68
N ILE A 213 22.57 3.87 -11.94
CA ILE A 213 21.57 3.17 -11.11
C ILE A 213 22.20 2.76 -9.77
N LEU A 214 23.49 2.42 -9.75
CA LEU A 214 24.18 1.94 -8.55
C LEU A 214 24.58 3.06 -7.58
N PHE A 215 24.70 4.29 -8.07
CA PHE A 215 24.83 5.45 -7.20
C PHE A 215 23.53 5.82 -6.50
N LYS A 216 22.38 5.34 -6.98
CA LYS A 216 21.09 5.54 -6.32
C LYS A 216 20.96 4.63 -5.11
N VAL A 217 20.30 5.16 -4.11
CA VAL A 217 19.94 4.42 -2.91
C VAL A 217 18.69 3.60 -3.22
N PRO A 218 18.68 2.26 -3.01
CA PRO A 218 17.50 1.44 -3.28
C PRO A 218 16.31 1.93 -2.44
N PRO A 219 15.10 2.01 -3.02
CA PRO A 219 13.87 2.20 -2.24
C PRO A 219 13.74 1.11 -1.17
N LEU A 220 13.17 1.46 -0.01
CA LEU A 220 12.93 0.48 1.06
C LEU A 220 11.56 -0.14 0.90
N ALA A 221 11.49 -1.46 1.03
CA ALA A 221 10.24 -2.18 1.22
C ALA A 221 9.73 -1.95 2.66
N VAL A 222 8.64 -1.20 2.80
CA VAL A 222 8.08 -0.78 4.09
C VAL A 222 6.79 -1.53 4.39
N ALA A 223 6.74 -2.19 5.54
CA ALA A 223 5.55 -2.92 5.99
C ALA A 223 4.35 -1.97 6.14
N GLY A 224 3.18 -2.39 5.68
CA GLY A 224 1.97 -1.56 5.67
C GLY A 224 1.90 -0.55 4.52
N ARG A 225 3.02 -0.26 3.84
CA ARG A 225 3.08 0.58 2.62
C ARG A 225 3.52 -0.28 1.43
N TRP A 226 2.70 -1.27 1.08
CA TRP A 226 3.11 -2.34 0.17
C TRP A 226 3.46 -1.90 -1.25
N ALA A 227 3.03 -0.71 -1.69
CA ALA A 227 3.47 -0.11 -2.98
C ALA A 227 4.98 0.18 -3.03
N SER A 228 5.64 0.29 -1.87
CA SER A 228 7.08 0.48 -1.80
C SER A 228 7.89 -0.75 -2.23
N VAL A 229 7.28 -1.94 -2.21
CA VAL A 229 7.89 -3.19 -2.69
C VAL A 229 8.16 -3.08 -4.18
N ASP A 230 7.23 -2.53 -4.95
CA ASP A 230 7.33 -2.44 -6.40
C ASP A 230 8.54 -1.60 -6.83
N SER A 231 8.76 -0.47 -6.16
CA SER A 231 9.95 0.37 -6.42
C SER A 231 11.25 -0.33 -6.02
N ALA A 232 11.24 -1.12 -4.95
CA ALA A 232 12.42 -1.87 -4.52
C ALA A 232 12.76 -3.00 -5.50
N GLU A 233 11.78 -3.78 -5.93
CA GLU A 233 11.97 -4.84 -6.94
C GLU A 233 12.41 -4.27 -8.29
N LEU A 234 11.73 -3.23 -8.77
CA LEU A 234 12.07 -2.58 -10.04
C LEU A 234 13.52 -2.08 -10.02
N PHE A 235 13.97 -1.51 -8.91
CA PHE A 235 15.36 -1.10 -8.73
C PHE A 235 16.33 -2.29 -8.93
N TYR A 236 16.11 -3.41 -8.24
CA TYR A 236 17.01 -4.56 -8.34
C TYR A 236 16.98 -5.24 -9.71
N LEU A 237 15.80 -5.30 -10.34
CA LEU A 237 15.63 -5.83 -11.70
C LEU A 237 16.34 -4.93 -12.72
N GLN A 238 16.26 -3.61 -12.59
CA GLN A 238 16.94 -2.64 -13.46
C GLN A 238 18.46 -2.63 -13.28
N CYS A 239 18.97 -2.85 -12.06
CA CYS A 239 20.41 -3.04 -11.82
C CYS A 239 20.98 -4.27 -12.57
N GLY A 240 20.12 -5.23 -12.91
CA GLY A 240 20.51 -6.54 -13.42
C GLY A 240 20.75 -7.51 -12.26
N PRO A 241 19.94 -8.57 -12.12
CA PRO A 241 20.09 -9.57 -11.04
C PRO A 241 21.50 -10.13 -10.86
N SER A 242 22.17 -10.48 -11.97
CA SER A 242 23.56 -10.97 -11.97
C SER A 242 24.55 -9.94 -11.42
N ASN A 243 24.37 -8.66 -11.76
CA ASN A 243 25.23 -7.58 -11.27
C ASN A 243 25.04 -7.38 -9.77
N VAL A 244 23.79 -7.38 -9.29
CA VAL A 244 23.47 -7.24 -7.86
C VAL A 244 24.07 -8.39 -7.06
N ALA A 245 23.86 -9.63 -7.52
CA ALA A 245 24.34 -10.82 -6.85
C ALA A 245 25.87 -10.90 -6.83
N LYS A 246 26.52 -10.62 -7.96
CA LYS A 246 27.98 -10.57 -8.07
C LYS A 246 28.56 -9.47 -7.19
N LEU A 247 28.05 -8.24 -7.27
CA LEU A 247 28.54 -7.13 -6.47
C LEU A 247 28.46 -7.42 -4.97
N LEU A 248 27.31 -7.92 -4.50
CA LEU A 248 27.15 -8.29 -3.09
C LEU A 248 28.08 -9.44 -2.69
N THR A 249 28.19 -10.46 -3.53
CA THR A 249 29.08 -11.60 -3.25
C THR A 249 30.53 -11.15 -3.18
N ASP A 250 31.02 -10.39 -4.15
CA ASP A 250 32.42 -9.95 -4.22
C ASP A 250 32.75 -8.96 -3.09
N THR A 251 31.81 -8.08 -2.74
CA THR A 251 32.00 -7.10 -1.66
C THR A 251 32.13 -7.74 -0.28
N PHE A 252 31.43 -8.87 -0.05
CA PHE A 252 31.26 -9.43 1.30
C PHE A 252 31.76 -10.86 1.50
N SER A 253 32.18 -11.56 0.44
CA SER A 253 32.77 -12.89 0.58
C SER A 253 34.21 -12.86 1.07
N SER A 254 34.93 -11.77 0.84
CA SER A 254 36.28 -11.54 1.37
C SER A 254 36.30 -11.34 2.89
N ASP A 255 35.29 -10.64 3.43
CA ASP A 255 35.14 -10.39 4.87
C ASP A 255 34.82 -11.65 5.69
N ARG A 256 34.29 -12.71 5.06
CA ARG A 256 33.98 -13.95 5.79
C ARG A 256 35.22 -14.60 6.42
N ARG A 257 36.41 -14.38 5.83
CA ARG A 257 37.66 -14.89 6.40
C ARG A 257 38.07 -14.13 7.66
N SER A 258 37.80 -12.82 7.73
CA SER A 258 38.08 -12.04 8.93
C SER A 258 37.06 -12.27 10.04
N ASP A 259 35.77 -12.43 9.70
CA ASP A 259 34.74 -12.67 10.71
C ASP A 259 34.85 -14.06 11.36
N GLN A 260 35.24 -15.09 10.59
CA GLN A 260 35.52 -16.41 11.16
C GLN A 260 36.74 -16.33 12.10
N ALA A 261 37.81 -15.63 11.70
CA ALA A 261 38.97 -15.42 12.55
C ALA A 261 38.65 -14.62 13.83
N ILE A 262 37.73 -13.66 13.76
CA ILE A 262 37.25 -12.90 14.94
C ILE A 262 36.37 -13.77 15.82
N GLN A 263 35.46 -14.57 15.26
CA GLN A 263 34.63 -15.51 16.03
C GLN A 263 35.49 -16.58 16.71
N ASP A 264 36.49 -17.11 16.02
CA ASP A 264 37.43 -18.08 16.57
C ASP A 264 38.30 -17.43 17.67
N ALA A 265 38.67 -16.15 17.51
CA ALA A 265 39.40 -15.39 18.54
C ALA A 265 38.55 -14.96 19.74
N GLN A 266 37.23 -14.81 19.57
CA GLN A 266 36.27 -14.48 20.64
C GLN A 266 35.71 -15.72 21.35
N ALA A 267 35.84 -16.90 20.75
CA ALA A 267 35.50 -18.17 21.41
C ALA A 267 36.46 -18.52 22.57
N GLU A 268 37.63 -17.87 22.65
CA GLU A 268 38.44 -17.86 23.86
C GLU A 268 38.07 -16.68 24.76
N PRO A 269 37.43 -16.93 25.92
CA PRO A 269 37.07 -15.86 26.86
C PRO A 269 38.35 -15.31 27.52
N ARG A 270 38.96 -14.29 26.91
CA ARG A 270 39.95 -13.47 27.60
C ARG A 270 39.24 -12.69 28.70
N GLN A 271 39.45 -13.12 29.95
CA GLN A 271 39.06 -12.39 31.16
C GLN A 271 39.77 -11.03 31.20
N ALA A 272 39.19 -10.03 30.56
CA ALA A 272 39.63 -8.65 30.69
C ALA A 272 39.19 -8.13 32.07
N ARG A 273 40.15 -7.56 32.82
CA ARG A 273 39.88 -6.92 34.12
C ARG A 273 38.95 -5.71 33.90
N PRO A 274 37.89 -5.53 34.70
CA PRO A 274 36.99 -4.39 34.58
C PRO A 274 37.72 -3.10 34.96
N SER A 275 37.78 -2.15 34.04
CA SER A 275 38.20 -0.77 34.33
C SER A 275 36.97 0.07 34.64
N GLU A 276 36.94 0.67 35.83
CA GLU A 276 35.76 1.23 36.50
C GLU A 276 35.22 2.57 35.95
N SER A 277 35.61 3.05 34.76
CA SER A 277 35.45 4.47 34.42
C SER A 277 34.56 4.86 33.24
N ASP A 278 33.64 4.04 32.71
CA ASP A 278 32.75 4.57 31.65
C ASP A 278 31.40 3.85 31.40
N ALA A 279 30.47 3.94 32.36
CA ALA A 279 29.13 3.36 32.24
C ALA A 279 28.27 3.97 31.10
N LEU A 280 28.61 5.16 30.59
CA LEU A 280 27.91 5.81 29.47
C LEU A 280 28.42 5.32 28.11
N ASP A 281 29.72 5.04 27.99
CA ASP A 281 30.27 4.39 26.79
C ASP A 281 29.86 2.91 26.70
N GLU A 282 29.63 2.21 27.82
CA GLU A 282 29.13 0.82 27.79
C GLU A 282 27.75 0.69 27.12
N LEU A 283 26.82 1.64 27.34
CA LEU A 283 25.51 1.64 26.67
C LEU A 283 25.66 1.88 25.16
N SER A 284 26.51 2.81 24.76
CA SER A 284 26.85 3.09 23.35
C SER A 284 27.55 1.91 22.67
N LEU A 285 28.44 1.22 23.38
CA LEU A 285 29.12 0.01 22.91
C LEU A 285 28.16 -1.16 22.76
N ASN A 286 27.25 -1.36 23.71
CA ASN A 286 26.22 -2.41 23.64
C ASN A 286 25.25 -2.17 22.48
N GLU A 287 24.76 -0.94 22.29
CA GLU A 287 23.92 -0.58 21.14
C GLU A 287 24.67 -0.77 19.81
N SER A 288 25.95 -0.40 19.77
CA SER A 288 26.82 -0.58 18.61
C SER A 288 27.07 -2.06 18.29
N MET A 289 27.28 -2.91 19.30
CA MET A 289 27.44 -4.35 19.12
C MET A 289 26.15 -4.98 18.61
N HIS A 290 25.00 -4.67 19.22
CA HIS A 290 23.71 -5.16 18.76
C HIS A 290 23.37 -4.70 17.33
N TYR A 291 23.73 -3.47 16.98
CA TYR A 291 23.59 -2.97 15.62
C TYR A 291 24.47 -3.76 14.64
N LYS A 292 25.75 -3.98 14.97
CA LYS A 292 26.68 -4.79 14.16
C LYS A 292 26.15 -6.22 13.96
N GLU A 293 25.73 -6.90 15.01
CA GLU A 293 25.15 -8.25 14.94
C GLU A 293 23.92 -8.30 14.03
N LYS A 294 23.03 -7.31 14.17
CA LYS A 294 21.82 -7.18 13.34
C LYS A 294 22.17 -6.96 11.87
N VAL A 295 23.15 -6.09 11.58
CA VAL A 295 23.63 -5.84 10.22
C VAL A 295 24.27 -7.10 9.62
N SER A 296 25.11 -7.82 10.37
CA SER A 296 25.72 -9.09 9.92
C SER A 296 24.66 -10.16 9.65
N LYS A 297 23.59 -10.22 10.45
CA LYS A 297 22.43 -11.10 10.17
C LYS A 297 21.71 -10.69 8.89
N TYR A 298 21.46 -9.40 8.68
CA TYR A 298 20.84 -8.90 7.45
C TYR A 298 21.69 -9.23 6.23
N LEU A 299 22.99 -9.01 6.31
CA LEU A 299 23.92 -9.30 5.23
C LEU A 299 23.96 -10.79 4.88
N ARG A 300 24.03 -11.69 5.87
CA ARG A 300 23.97 -13.15 5.63
C ARG A 300 22.68 -13.55 4.91
N ASN A 301 21.54 -13.02 5.34
CA ASN A 301 20.25 -13.29 4.70
C ASN A 301 20.21 -12.74 3.26
N SER A 302 20.69 -11.52 3.06
CA SER A 302 20.76 -10.88 1.75
C SER A 302 21.62 -11.70 0.79
N LEU A 303 22.83 -12.12 1.21
CA LEU A 303 23.73 -12.98 0.42
C LEU A 303 23.07 -14.31 0.04
N MET A 304 22.41 -14.98 1.01
CA MET A 304 21.70 -16.22 0.74
C MET A 304 20.61 -16.05 -0.32
N CYS A 305 19.87 -14.94 -0.29
CA CYS A 305 18.75 -14.73 -1.21
C CYS A 305 19.22 -14.30 -2.60
N VAL A 306 20.22 -13.41 -2.70
CA VAL A 306 20.74 -12.99 -4.02
C VAL A 306 21.49 -14.10 -4.74
N GLN A 307 21.90 -15.15 -4.00
CA GLN A 307 22.49 -16.36 -4.56
C GLN A 307 21.45 -17.39 -5.05
N ASP A 308 20.16 -17.14 -4.82
CA ASP A 308 19.09 -18.08 -5.13
C ASP A 308 18.36 -17.69 -6.42
N ALA A 309 18.48 -18.50 -7.48
CA ALA A 309 17.79 -18.24 -8.74
C ALA A 309 16.25 -18.18 -8.57
N MET A 310 15.69 -18.93 -7.62
CA MET A 310 14.25 -18.89 -7.34
C MET A 310 13.81 -17.53 -6.76
N PHE A 311 14.66 -16.88 -5.96
CA PHE A 311 14.37 -15.54 -5.44
C PHE A 311 14.19 -14.53 -6.58
N TRP A 312 15.09 -14.57 -7.56
CA TRP A 312 15.08 -13.66 -8.69
C TRP A 312 13.94 -13.95 -9.67
N PHE A 313 13.64 -15.23 -9.92
CA PHE A 313 12.46 -15.61 -10.70
C PHE A 313 11.19 -15.06 -10.04
N LEU A 314 11.00 -15.32 -8.74
CA LEU A 314 9.82 -14.86 -8.01
C LEU A 314 9.73 -13.32 -7.95
N MET A 315 10.86 -12.61 -7.91
CA MET A 315 10.89 -11.16 -8.00
C MET A 315 10.41 -10.64 -9.35
N ALA A 316 10.94 -11.20 -10.45
CA ALA A 316 10.51 -10.83 -11.79
C ALA A 316 9.02 -11.10 -12.01
N VAL A 317 8.55 -12.28 -11.61
CA VAL A 317 7.14 -12.69 -11.68
C VAL A 317 6.25 -11.79 -10.82
N ALA A 318 6.63 -11.54 -9.58
CA ALA A 318 5.83 -10.74 -8.65
C ALA A 318 5.65 -9.30 -9.15
N ASN A 319 6.74 -8.70 -9.64
CA ASN A 319 6.75 -7.37 -10.24
C ASN A 319 5.85 -7.33 -11.49
N LYS A 320 6.06 -8.27 -12.43
CA LYS A 320 5.28 -8.36 -13.68
C LYS A 320 3.79 -8.53 -13.43
N CYS A 321 3.41 -9.45 -12.55
CA CYS A 321 2.00 -9.72 -12.22
C CYS A 321 1.34 -8.56 -11.46
N ARG A 322 2.10 -7.62 -10.88
CA ARG A 322 1.55 -6.42 -10.23
C ARG A 322 1.43 -5.21 -11.15
N GLU A 323 1.99 -5.23 -12.36
CA GLU A 323 1.91 -4.10 -13.30
C GLU A 323 0.48 -3.55 -13.47
N PRO A 324 -0.58 -4.37 -13.68
CA PRO A 324 -1.94 -3.83 -13.82
C PRO A 324 -2.45 -3.15 -12.54
N LEU A 325 -2.09 -3.70 -11.38
CA LEU A 325 -2.44 -3.10 -10.09
C LEU A 325 -1.69 -1.78 -9.87
N LEU A 326 -0.44 -1.69 -10.34
CA LEU A 326 0.36 -0.48 -10.26
C LEU A 326 -0.18 0.61 -11.18
N HIS A 327 -0.60 0.27 -12.39
CA HIS A 327 -1.29 1.20 -13.29
C HIS A 327 -2.55 1.76 -12.63
N PHE A 328 -3.36 0.87 -12.04
CA PHE A 328 -4.54 1.26 -11.26
C PHE A 328 -4.19 2.18 -10.09
N TYR A 329 -3.17 1.84 -9.30
CA TYR A 329 -2.72 2.65 -8.16
C TYR A 329 -2.17 4.01 -8.58
N ALA A 330 -1.41 4.07 -9.69
CA ALA A 330 -0.87 5.31 -10.23
C ALA A 330 -2.00 6.23 -10.69
N TRP A 331 -3.00 5.69 -11.40
CA TRP A 331 -4.20 6.43 -11.79
C TRP A 331 -4.94 7.00 -10.56
N LEU A 332 -5.12 6.21 -9.50
CA LEU A 332 -5.70 6.69 -8.23
C LEU A 332 -4.87 7.80 -7.54
N CYS A 333 -3.56 7.84 -7.78
CA CYS A 333 -2.65 8.80 -7.15
C CYS A 333 -2.45 10.09 -7.96
N GLN A 334 -2.89 10.15 -9.21
CA GLN A 334 -2.88 11.39 -9.98
C GLN A 334 -3.66 12.48 -9.22
N PRO A 335 -3.29 13.76 -9.31
CA PRO A 335 -4.12 14.86 -8.79
C PRO A 335 -5.47 14.93 -9.51
N SER A 336 -6.57 15.11 -8.79
CA SER A 336 -7.87 15.37 -9.43
C SER A 336 -7.81 16.74 -10.10
N SER A 337 -8.05 16.78 -11.42
CA SER A 337 -8.43 18.03 -12.08
C SER A 337 -9.93 18.27 -11.86
N ASP A 338 -10.35 19.53 -11.80
CA ASP A 338 -11.73 19.90 -11.44
C ASP A 338 -12.80 19.31 -12.38
N ASP A 339 -12.44 18.96 -13.61
CA ASP A 339 -13.38 18.44 -14.62
C ASP A 339 -13.55 16.91 -14.66
N ASN A 340 -12.80 16.15 -13.84
CA ASN A 340 -12.74 14.69 -13.97
C ASN A 340 -13.52 13.95 -12.88
N PHE A 341 -14.71 13.44 -13.23
CA PHE A 341 -15.47 12.49 -12.43
C PHE A 341 -14.77 11.13 -12.35
N ARG A 342 -13.74 11.03 -11.51
CA ARG A 342 -12.91 9.81 -11.38
C ARG A 342 -13.71 8.57 -11.08
N LEU A 343 -14.74 8.67 -10.23
CA LEU A 343 -15.59 7.52 -9.94
C LEU A 343 -16.37 7.08 -11.17
N VAL A 344 -16.85 8.00 -12.00
CA VAL A 344 -17.53 7.67 -13.25
C VAL A 344 -16.53 7.00 -14.19
N GLN A 345 -15.35 7.60 -14.42
CA GLN A 345 -14.29 7.01 -15.24
C GLN A 345 -13.86 5.62 -14.75
N LEU A 346 -13.80 5.43 -13.43
CA LEU A 346 -13.50 4.13 -12.83
C LEU A 346 -14.48 3.07 -13.30
N VAL A 347 -15.77 3.37 -13.14
CA VAL A 347 -16.88 2.44 -13.39
C VAL A 347 -17.08 2.20 -14.88
N THR A 348 -16.96 3.24 -15.71
CA THR A 348 -17.29 3.18 -17.13
C THR A 348 -16.14 2.69 -18.02
N SER A 349 -14.88 2.91 -17.64
CA SER A 349 -13.75 2.56 -18.49
C SER A 349 -12.59 1.90 -17.75
N HIS A 350 -12.14 2.46 -16.63
CA HIS A 350 -10.84 2.10 -16.08
C HIS A 350 -10.81 0.67 -15.52
N ILE A 351 -11.90 0.17 -14.93
CA ILE A 351 -12.00 -1.25 -14.51
C ILE A 351 -11.83 -2.20 -15.71
N ALA A 352 -12.40 -1.86 -16.87
CA ALA A 352 -12.29 -2.69 -18.07
C ALA A 352 -10.86 -2.67 -18.62
N ILE A 353 -10.19 -1.51 -18.61
CA ILE A 353 -8.78 -1.37 -19.00
C ILE A 353 -7.90 -2.29 -18.14
N ILE A 354 -7.98 -2.19 -16.82
CA ILE A 354 -7.15 -3.01 -15.92
C ILE A 354 -7.45 -4.51 -16.04
N ARG A 355 -8.70 -4.89 -16.31
CA ARG A 355 -9.05 -6.29 -16.64
C ARG A 355 -8.37 -6.75 -17.93
N GLY A 356 -8.44 -5.94 -18.99
CA GLY A 356 -7.77 -6.22 -20.26
C GLY A 356 -6.25 -6.38 -20.12
N GLU A 357 -5.62 -5.61 -19.22
CA GLU A 357 -4.19 -5.78 -18.90
C GLU A 357 -3.89 -7.14 -18.24
N PHE A 358 -4.76 -7.62 -17.33
CA PHE A 358 -4.63 -8.99 -16.79
C PHE A 358 -4.84 -10.05 -17.86
N ASP A 359 -5.82 -9.86 -18.76
CA ASP A 359 -6.07 -10.79 -19.86
C ASP A 359 -4.86 -10.85 -20.82
N ALA A 360 -4.22 -9.71 -21.09
CA ALA A 360 -2.98 -9.65 -21.86
C ALA A 360 -1.81 -10.38 -21.19
N LEU A 361 -1.68 -10.28 -19.85
CA LEU A 361 -0.68 -11.06 -19.10
C LEU A 361 -0.95 -12.56 -19.16
N CYS A 362 -2.21 -12.98 -19.11
CA CYS A 362 -2.60 -14.38 -19.30
C CYS A 362 -2.28 -14.87 -20.72
N ALA A 363 -2.59 -14.07 -21.75
CA ALA A 363 -2.36 -14.42 -23.14
C ALA A 363 -0.87 -14.51 -23.49
N SER A 364 -0.02 -13.75 -22.81
CA SER A 364 1.45 -13.75 -23.00
C SER A 364 2.19 -14.56 -21.94
N PHE A 365 1.50 -15.44 -21.18
CA PHE A 365 2.04 -16.15 -20.02
C PHE A 365 3.37 -16.86 -20.30
N ASP A 366 3.42 -17.65 -21.37
CA ASP A 366 4.62 -18.41 -21.72
C ASP A 366 5.80 -17.50 -22.06
N GLN A 367 5.56 -16.38 -22.74
CA GLN A 367 6.62 -15.47 -23.15
C GLN A 367 7.31 -14.84 -21.93
N TRP A 368 6.55 -14.15 -21.07
CA TRP A 368 7.15 -13.39 -19.98
C TRP A 368 7.67 -14.30 -18.85
N THR A 369 7.10 -15.51 -18.67
CA THR A 369 7.64 -16.47 -17.70
C THR A 369 8.96 -17.08 -18.17
N ASN A 370 9.10 -17.38 -19.47
CA ASN A 370 10.38 -17.81 -20.03
C ASN A 370 11.44 -16.71 -19.93
N GLU A 371 11.09 -15.45 -20.20
CA GLU A 371 12.00 -14.33 -19.97
C GLU A 371 12.44 -14.23 -18.50
N ALA A 372 11.53 -14.45 -17.55
CA ALA A 372 11.85 -14.47 -16.13
C ALA A 372 12.78 -15.65 -15.75
N LEU A 373 12.57 -16.84 -16.32
CA LEU A 373 13.45 -18.00 -16.13
C LEU A 373 14.86 -17.72 -16.67
N THR A 374 14.97 -17.20 -17.89
CA THR A 374 16.26 -16.84 -18.50
C THR A 374 17.01 -15.81 -17.65
N LYS A 375 16.32 -14.78 -17.16
CA LYS A 375 16.88 -13.76 -16.26
C LYS A 375 17.34 -14.34 -14.92
N ALA A 376 16.64 -15.34 -14.38
CA ALA A 376 17.01 -15.98 -13.13
C ALA A 376 18.23 -16.91 -13.27
N LEU A 377 18.38 -17.59 -14.40
CA LEU A 377 19.50 -18.49 -14.68
C LEU A 377 20.82 -17.76 -14.97
N SER A 378 20.76 -16.53 -15.48
CA SER A 378 21.95 -15.75 -15.86
C SER A 378 22.83 -15.28 -14.69
N ILE A 379 22.43 -15.54 -13.44
CA ILE A 379 23.06 -14.96 -12.25
C ILE A 379 24.36 -15.67 -11.87
N PHE A 380 24.49 -16.97 -12.18
CA PHE A 380 25.65 -17.77 -11.79
C PHE A 380 26.18 -18.70 -12.87
N GLY A 381 25.72 -18.55 -14.12
CA GLY A 381 25.90 -19.62 -15.11
C GLY A 381 25.32 -20.94 -14.58
N ALA A 382 24.22 -20.85 -13.83
CA ALA A 382 23.62 -21.98 -13.16
C ALA A 382 23.25 -23.04 -14.19
N SER A 383 23.47 -24.31 -13.83
CA SER A 383 22.87 -25.44 -14.54
C SER A 383 21.38 -25.20 -14.67
N GLU A 384 20.80 -25.55 -15.82
CA GLU A 384 19.37 -25.39 -16.06
C GLU A 384 18.53 -25.91 -14.88
N PHE A 385 17.43 -25.23 -14.59
CA PHE A 385 16.43 -25.78 -13.67
C PHE A 385 16.02 -27.17 -14.16
N SER A 386 15.91 -28.13 -13.24
CA SER A 386 15.31 -29.42 -13.60
C SER A 386 13.88 -29.20 -14.12
N GLU A 387 13.38 -30.09 -14.98
CA GLU A 387 12.02 -29.98 -15.51
C GLU A 387 10.95 -29.91 -14.39
N ARG A 388 11.20 -30.61 -13.27
CA ARG A 388 10.36 -30.54 -12.09
C ARG A 388 10.37 -29.15 -11.44
N GLU A 389 11.54 -28.52 -11.33
CA GLU A 389 11.67 -27.16 -10.81
C GLU A 389 11.04 -26.14 -11.76
N LYS A 390 11.27 -26.25 -13.07
CA LYS A 390 10.61 -25.40 -14.08
C LYS A 390 9.09 -25.49 -13.94
N GLY A 391 8.53 -26.70 -13.89
CA GLY A 391 7.09 -26.91 -13.70
C GLY A 391 6.56 -26.30 -12.40
N PHE A 392 7.31 -26.40 -11.30
CA PHE A 392 6.97 -25.76 -10.03
C PHE A 392 6.99 -24.22 -10.11
N LEU A 393 8.00 -23.65 -10.76
CA LEU A 393 8.15 -22.21 -10.95
C LEU A 393 7.06 -21.63 -11.84
N LEU A 394 6.74 -22.29 -12.96
CA LEU A 394 5.64 -21.89 -13.85
C LEU A 394 4.28 -21.96 -13.12
N THR A 395 4.02 -23.04 -12.37
CA THR A 395 2.81 -23.14 -11.54
C THR A 395 2.74 -22.01 -10.51
N SER A 396 3.87 -21.68 -9.89
CA SER A 396 3.97 -20.58 -8.93
C SER A 396 3.67 -19.23 -9.57
N ALA A 397 4.16 -18.99 -10.79
CA ALA A 397 3.87 -17.77 -11.54
C ALA A 397 2.39 -17.65 -11.90
N LEU A 398 1.77 -18.75 -12.35
CA LEU A 398 0.33 -18.78 -12.63
C LEU A 398 -0.50 -18.47 -11.37
N LEU A 399 -0.16 -19.08 -10.23
CA LEU A 399 -0.84 -18.82 -8.95
C LEU A 399 -0.76 -17.35 -8.55
N ILE A 400 0.41 -16.72 -8.75
CA ILE A 400 0.63 -15.30 -8.45
C ILE A 400 -0.23 -14.40 -9.36
N LEU A 401 -0.26 -14.68 -10.66
CA LEU A 401 -1.09 -13.95 -11.63
C LEU A 401 -2.58 -14.07 -11.29
N LEU A 402 -3.07 -15.30 -11.10
CA LEU A 402 -4.47 -15.57 -10.76
C LEU A 402 -4.87 -14.96 -9.43
N HIS A 403 -3.98 -14.96 -8.43
CA HIS A 403 -4.23 -14.29 -7.15
C HIS A 403 -4.46 -12.79 -7.36
N ASN A 404 -3.60 -12.10 -8.11
CA ASN A 404 -3.72 -10.66 -8.35
C ASN A 404 -5.00 -10.33 -9.14
N ALA A 405 -5.26 -11.04 -10.24
CA ALA A 405 -6.44 -10.84 -11.07
C ALA A 405 -7.74 -11.09 -10.28
N ALA A 406 -7.81 -12.22 -9.56
CA ALA A 406 -8.98 -12.56 -8.75
C ALA A 406 -9.16 -11.58 -7.57
N ALA A 407 -8.08 -11.15 -6.93
CA ALA A 407 -8.15 -10.19 -5.84
C ALA A 407 -8.62 -8.81 -6.32
N PHE A 408 -8.11 -8.32 -7.47
CA PHE A 408 -8.61 -7.11 -8.11
C PHE A 408 -10.11 -7.23 -8.41
N ASN A 409 -10.53 -8.33 -9.03
CA ASN A 409 -11.92 -8.54 -9.38
C ASN A 409 -12.82 -8.54 -8.13
N ARG A 410 -12.45 -9.26 -7.06
CA ARG A 410 -13.26 -9.33 -5.83
C ARG A 410 -13.30 -8.01 -5.06
N ARG A 411 -12.18 -7.29 -4.99
CA ARG A 411 -12.02 -6.11 -4.12
C ARG A 411 -12.40 -4.80 -4.78
N VAL A 412 -12.22 -4.72 -6.09
CA VAL A 412 -12.46 -3.50 -6.88
C VAL A 412 -13.63 -3.76 -7.82
N ALA A 413 -13.45 -4.59 -8.85
CA ALA A 413 -14.39 -4.62 -9.97
C ALA A 413 -15.81 -5.07 -9.56
N ARG A 414 -15.97 -6.14 -8.78
CA ARG A 414 -17.28 -6.61 -8.31
C ARG A 414 -18.01 -5.64 -7.38
N LYS A 415 -17.31 -4.65 -6.79
CA LYS A 415 -17.97 -3.61 -5.98
C LYS A 415 -18.67 -2.56 -6.82
N PHE A 416 -18.29 -2.47 -8.10
CA PHE A 416 -18.80 -1.48 -9.05
C PHE A 416 -19.52 -2.11 -10.25
N ALA A 417 -19.38 -3.42 -10.45
CA ALA A 417 -20.30 -4.16 -11.29
C ALA A 417 -21.68 -3.94 -10.67
N MET A 418 -22.48 -3.09 -11.30
CA MET A 418 -23.91 -3.09 -11.06
C MET A 418 -24.30 -4.55 -11.19
N SER A 419 -24.87 -5.12 -10.12
CA SER A 419 -25.61 -6.35 -10.25
C SER A 419 -26.68 -6.02 -11.29
N GLY A 420 -26.41 -6.32 -12.56
CA GLY A 420 -27.43 -6.39 -13.59
C GLY A 420 -28.31 -7.55 -13.17
N ALA A 421 -29.24 -7.23 -12.29
CA ALA A 421 -30.36 -8.03 -11.86
C ALA A 421 -31.60 -7.33 -12.40
#